data_AF-A0A4Q8QVN6-F1
#
_entry.id   AF-A0A4Q8QVN6-F1
#
_cell.length_a   1.000
_cell.length_b   1.000
_cell.length_c   1.000
_cell.angle_alpha   90.00
_cell.angle_beta   90.00
_cell.angle_gamma   90.00
#
_symmetry.space_group_name_H-M   'P 1'
#
loop_
_entity.id
_entity.type
_entity.pdbx_description
1 polymer ?
#
loop_
_entity_poly.entity_id
_entity_poly.type
_entity_poly.pdbx_seq_one_letter_code
_entity_poly.pdbx_strand_id
1 'polypeptide(L)'
;MCRQRRKMAKEQAIREYWAKVPGFYERKGFDSADEFLEHGTCFACGFIYRDPPQRAHIYPHVKGGSGDPDNLHMLCYVCHKDSEHLEGDAYWDWFWERDFLSAALSLACRNGNNFGYLLPLAAASRRRPPI
;
A
#
# COMPACT_ATOMS: atom_id res chain seq x y z
N MET A 1 17.14 -30.69 3.89
CA MET A 1 16.89 -29.64 4.91
C MET A 1 15.40 -29.35 4.92
N CYS A 2 14.71 -29.57 6.04
CA CYS A 2 13.28 -29.28 6.17
C CYS A 2 13.10 -27.75 6.25
N ARG A 3 12.46 -27.13 5.26
CA ARG A 3 12.14 -25.69 5.30
C ARG A 3 11.13 -25.48 6.43
N GLN A 4 11.60 -25.06 7.61
CA GLN A 4 10.70 -24.58 8.65
C GLN A 4 9.89 -23.41 8.06
N ARG A 5 8.56 -23.53 8.10
CA ARG A 5 7.65 -22.48 7.64
C ARG A 5 7.83 -21.28 8.56
N ARG A 6 8.55 -20.25 8.09
CA ARG A 6 8.73 -19.00 8.85
C ARG A 6 7.34 -18.45 9.19
N LYS A 7 7.10 -18.20 10.47
CA LYS A 7 5.80 -17.77 10.97
C LYS A 7 5.67 -16.27 10.70
N MET A 8 4.64 -15.87 9.98
CA MET A 8 4.37 -14.47 9.68
C MET A 8 3.99 -13.71 10.96
N ALA A 9 4.44 -12.46 11.08
CA ALA A 9 4.07 -11.59 12.18
C ALA A 9 2.55 -11.39 12.26
N LYS A 10 2.06 -11.22 13.49
CA LYS A 10 0.66 -10.87 13.75
C LYS A 10 0.45 -9.39 13.42
N GLU A 11 -0.77 -9.01 13.04
CA GLU A 11 -1.14 -7.62 12.72
C GLU A 11 -0.71 -6.63 13.82
N GLN A 12 -1.01 -6.95 15.08
CA GLN A 12 -0.65 -6.10 16.22
C GLN A 12 0.86 -5.79 16.26
N ALA A 13 1.71 -6.80 16.04
CA ALA A 13 3.16 -6.64 16.05
C ALA A 13 3.65 -5.78 14.86
N ILE A 14 2.96 -5.87 13.72
CA ILE A 14 3.26 -5.05 12.54
C ILE A 14 2.91 -3.58 12.83
N ARG A 15 1.71 -3.32 13.36
CA ARG A 15 1.30 -1.96 13.76
C ARG A 15 2.24 -1.37 14.81
N GLU A 16 2.54 -2.10 15.87
CA GLU A 16 3.47 -1.65 16.91
C GLU A 16 4.89 -1.36 16.39
N TYR A 17 5.35 -2.10 15.37
CA TYR A 17 6.63 -1.82 14.73
C TYR A 17 6.59 -0.48 13.99
N TRP A 18 5.62 -0.29 13.10
CA TRP A 18 5.51 0.93 12.29
C TRP A 18 5.12 2.17 13.09
N ALA A 19 4.40 2.01 14.20
CA ALA A 19 4.08 3.11 15.12
C ALA A 19 5.34 3.72 15.78
N LYS A 20 6.41 2.92 15.92
CA LYS A 20 7.70 3.36 16.47
C LYS A 20 8.57 4.06 15.44
N VAL A 21 8.27 3.91 14.15
CA VAL A 21 9.03 4.55 13.07
C VAL A 21 8.64 6.03 13.04
N PRO A 22 9.59 6.95 13.28
CA PRO A 22 9.27 8.38 13.39
C PRO A 22 8.62 8.92 12.12
N GLY A 23 7.48 9.61 12.26
CA GLY A 23 6.79 10.27 11.15
C GLY A 23 6.00 9.34 10.23
N PHE A 24 5.93 8.03 10.50
CA PHE A 24 5.29 7.08 9.59
C PHE A 24 3.78 7.32 9.49
N TYR A 25 3.09 7.37 10.63
CA TYR A 25 1.63 7.53 10.67
C TYR A 25 1.23 8.99 10.46
N GLU A 26 2.03 9.97 10.90
CA GLU A 26 1.77 11.38 10.66
C GLU A 26 1.83 11.71 9.16
N ARG A 27 2.81 11.15 8.44
CA ARG A 27 2.91 11.32 6.97
C ARG A 27 1.75 10.68 6.24
N LYS A 28 1.13 9.67 6.83
CA LYS A 28 -0.09 9.02 6.31
C LYS A 28 -1.39 9.70 6.74
N GLY A 29 -1.30 10.77 7.53
CA GLY A 29 -2.45 11.58 7.93
C GLY A 29 -3.28 10.95 9.04
N PHE A 30 -2.69 10.06 9.85
CA PHE A 30 -3.31 9.62 11.11
C PHE A 30 -3.16 10.72 12.16
N ASP A 31 -4.20 10.93 12.96
CA ASP A 31 -4.28 11.98 13.98
C ASP A 31 -3.48 11.60 15.25
N SER A 32 -3.28 10.31 15.51
CA SER A 32 -2.51 9.84 16.67
C SER A 32 -1.94 8.43 16.49
N ALA A 33 -0.97 8.07 17.35
CA ALA A 33 -0.46 6.70 17.43
C ALA A 33 -1.53 5.70 17.87
N ASP A 34 -2.47 6.09 18.74
CA ASP A 34 -3.55 5.22 19.20
C ASP A 34 -4.52 4.88 18.06
N GLU A 35 -4.88 5.85 17.23
CA GLU A 35 -5.66 5.63 16.00
C GLU A 35 -4.92 4.70 15.03
N PHE A 36 -3.61 4.88 14.87
CA PHE A 36 -2.80 4.02 14.00
C PHE A 36 -2.73 2.57 14.49
N LEU A 37 -2.72 2.35 15.81
CA LEU A 37 -2.73 1.03 16.43
C LEU A 37 -4.10 0.33 16.31
N GLU A 38 -5.17 1.07 16.03
CA GLU A 38 -6.50 0.50 15.83
C GLU A 38 -6.56 -0.39 14.57
N HIS A 39 -7.28 -1.51 14.67
CA HIS A 39 -7.42 -2.46 13.58
C HIS A 39 -8.26 -1.91 12.41
N GLY A 40 -8.08 -2.47 11.22
CA GLY A 40 -8.97 -2.21 10.08
C GLY A 40 -8.49 -1.15 9.08
N THR A 41 -7.58 -0.25 9.47
CA THR A 41 -7.09 0.79 8.56
C THR A 41 -5.97 0.31 7.66
N CYS A 42 -6.04 0.67 6.36
CA CYS A 42 -4.99 0.43 5.37
C CYS A 42 -3.84 1.42 5.54
N PHE A 43 -2.60 0.94 5.65
CA PHE A 43 -1.41 1.79 5.78
C PHE A 43 -1.13 2.64 4.55
N ALA A 44 -1.51 2.18 3.36
CA ALA A 44 -1.24 2.92 2.13
C ALA A 44 -2.26 4.04 1.93
N CYS A 45 -3.55 3.69 1.77
CA CYS A 45 -4.60 4.64 1.39
C CYS A 45 -5.39 5.26 2.56
N GLY A 46 -5.12 4.83 3.81
CA GLY A 46 -5.78 5.36 5.01
C GLY A 46 -7.25 4.96 5.19
N PHE A 47 -7.84 4.20 4.27
CA PHE A 47 -9.27 3.88 4.32
C PHE A 47 -9.57 2.62 5.14
N ILE A 48 -10.71 2.62 5.83
CA ILE A 48 -11.26 1.48 6.56
C ILE A 48 -12.22 0.74 5.63
N TYR A 49 -11.90 -0.52 5.32
CA TYR A 49 -12.73 -1.37 4.48
C TYR A 49 -13.57 -2.33 5.34
N ARG A 50 -14.63 -2.90 4.74
CA ARG A 50 -15.42 -3.96 5.36
C ARG A 50 -14.56 -5.17 5.71
N ASP A 51 -13.66 -5.55 4.82
CA ASP A 51 -12.73 -6.65 5.03
C ASP A 51 -11.47 -6.15 5.73
N PRO A 52 -10.91 -6.92 6.69
CA PRO A 52 -9.72 -6.52 7.39
C PRO A 52 -8.50 -6.42 6.45
N PRO A 53 -7.55 -5.52 6.73
CA PRO A 53 -6.30 -5.43 6.00
C PRO A 53 -5.52 -6.75 5.99
N GLN A 54 -4.83 -6.96 4.88
CA GLN A 54 -4.00 -8.12 4.61
C GLN A 54 -2.54 -7.80 4.87
N ARG A 55 -1.77 -8.80 5.28
CA ARG A 55 -0.31 -8.72 5.47
C ARG A 55 0.37 -8.78 4.11
N ALA A 56 0.80 -7.63 3.61
CA ALA A 56 1.49 -7.49 2.33
C ALA A 56 3.00 -7.39 2.56
N HIS A 57 3.79 -8.10 1.76
CA HIS A 57 5.24 -8.01 1.86
C HIS A 57 5.76 -6.79 1.09
N ILE A 58 6.68 -6.06 1.69
CA ILE A 58 7.45 -5.00 1.02
C ILE A 58 8.46 -5.64 0.07
N TYR A 59 9.17 -6.67 0.56
CA TYR A 59 10.01 -7.55 -0.25
C TYR A 59 9.40 -8.95 -0.33
N PRO A 60 9.08 -9.48 -1.53
CA PRO A 60 8.33 -10.73 -1.68
C PRO A 60 9.03 -11.96 -1.08
N HIS A 61 8.25 -12.84 -0.44
CA HIS A 61 8.77 -14.10 0.11
C HIS A 61 9.44 -15.00 -0.95
N VAL A 62 8.93 -15.00 -2.19
CA VAL A 62 9.53 -15.78 -3.30
C VAL A 62 10.94 -15.32 -3.67
N LYS A 63 11.30 -14.07 -3.34
CA LYS A 63 12.64 -13.50 -3.51
C LYS A 63 13.46 -13.49 -2.23
N GLY A 64 12.97 -14.11 -1.15
CA GLY A 64 13.68 -14.23 0.12
C GLY A 64 13.24 -13.25 1.21
N GLY A 65 12.17 -12.48 0.99
CA GLY A 65 11.58 -11.62 2.00
C GLY A 65 11.18 -12.34 3.28
N SER A 66 11.39 -11.67 4.42
CA SER A 66 11.03 -12.18 5.73
C SER A 66 9.54 -12.02 6.00
N GLY A 67 9.02 -12.78 6.98
CA GLY A 67 7.69 -12.58 7.53
C GLY A 67 7.70 -11.69 8.77
N ASP A 68 8.77 -10.89 8.95
CA ASP A 68 8.99 -10.05 10.11
C ASP A 68 8.22 -8.72 9.98
N PRO A 69 7.92 -8.02 11.10
CA PRO A 69 7.11 -6.80 11.09
C PRO A 69 7.62 -5.69 10.17
N ASP A 70 8.93 -5.58 10.02
CA ASP A 70 9.63 -4.57 9.23
C ASP A 70 9.52 -4.79 7.71
N ASN A 71 9.16 -6.00 7.27
CA ASN A 71 8.94 -6.33 5.86
C ASN A 71 7.45 -6.46 5.52
N LEU A 72 6.55 -6.09 6.43
CA LEU A 72 5.11 -6.25 6.25
C LEU A 72 4.36 -4.94 6.44
N HIS A 73 3.39 -4.67 5.57
CA HIS A 73 2.39 -3.61 5.74
C HIS A 73 0.99 -4.19 5.79
N MET A 74 0.10 -3.53 6.53
CA MET A 74 -1.32 -3.86 6.58
C MET A 74 -2.05 -3.11 5.47
N LEU A 75 -2.42 -3.80 4.39
CA LEU A 75 -3.03 -3.20 3.20
C LEU A 75 -4.44 -3.76 2.92
N CYS A 76 -5.37 -2.92 2.49
CA CYS A 76 -6.65 -3.41 1.97
C CYS A 76 -6.45 -4.26 0.71
N TYR A 77 -7.45 -5.06 0.32
CA TYR A 77 -7.38 -5.91 -0.88
C TYR A 77 -6.98 -5.15 -2.16
N VAL A 78 -7.46 -3.90 -2.32
CA VAL A 78 -7.14 -3.08 -3.50
C VAL A 78 -5.65 -2.75 -3.52
N CYS A 79 -5.16 -2.10 -2.46
CA CYS A 79 -3.77 -1.67 -2.33
C CYS A 79 -2.80 -2.85 -2.31
N HIS A 80 -3.15 -3.95 -1.64
CA HIS A 80 -2.33 -5.16 -1.63
C HIS A 80 -2.08 -5.65 -3.06
N LYS A 81 -3.14 -5.79 -3.85
CA LYS A 81 -3.03 -6.27 -5.23
C LYS A 81 -2.35 -5.27 -6.17
N ASP A 82 -2.49 -3.97 -5.95
CA ASP A 82 -1.75 -2.97 -6.73
C ASP A 82 -0.25 -3.02 -6.45
N SER A 83 0.14 -3.42 -5.23
CA SER A 83 1.54 -3.51 -4.82
C SER A 83 2.26 -4.80 -5.22
N GLU A 84 1.56 -5.83 -5.71
CA GLU A 84 2.12 -7.18 -5.94
C GLU A 84 3.35 -7.21 -6.88
N HIS A 85 3.45 -6.24 -7.78
CA HIS A 85 4.52 -6.15 -8.79
C HIS A 85 5.62 -5.16 -8.41
N LEU A 86 5.50 -4.53 -7.24
CA LEU A 86 6.41 -3.50 -6.76
C LEU A 86 7.32 -4.07 -5.67
N GLU A 87 8.57 -3.61 -5.66
CA GLU A 87 9.54 -3.94 -4.62
C GLU A 87 10.57 -2.81 -4.50
N GLY A 88 11.28 -2.78 -3.36
CA GLY A 88 12.33 -1.77 -3.11
C GLY A 88 11.78 -0.35 -3.23
N ASP A 89 12.53 0.53 -3.88
CA ASP A 89 12.19 1.95 -3.99
C ASP A 89 10.85 2.18 -4.71
N ALA A 90 10.55 1.39 -5.74
CA ALA A 90 9.28 1.50 -6.46
C ALA A 90 8.07 1.18 -5.58
N TYR A 91 8.21 0.25 -4.63
CA TYR A 91 7.17 -0.01 -3.64
C TYR A 91 7.01 1.18 -2.69
N TRP A 92 8.12 1.76 -2.23
CA TRP A 92 8.09 2.88 -1.29
C TRP A 92 7.53 4.15 -1.91
N ASP A 93 7.92 4.48 -3.14
CA ASP A 93 7.40 5.62 -3.90
C ASP A 93 5.88 5.48 -4.08
N TRP A 94 5.44 4.32 -4.57
CA TRP A 94 4.01 4.00 -4.66
C TRP A 94 3.33 4.10 -3.31
N PHE A 95 3.92 3.51 -2.27
CA PHE A 95 3.32 3.47 -0.94
C PHE A 95 3.09 4.89 -0.44
N TRP A 96 4.08 5.79 -0.54
CA TRP A 96 3.97 7.16 -0.04
C TRP A 96 3.02 8.04 -0.85
N GLU A 97 2.95 7.85 -2.16
CA GLU A 97 2.03 8.58 -3.04
C GLU A 97 0.60 8.04 -3.00
N ARG A 98 0.41 6.81 -2.51
CA ARG A 98 -0.91 6.19 -2.43
C ARG A 98 -1.80 6.93 -1.45
N ASP A 99 -2.95 7.37 -1.94
CA ASP A 99 -4.02 8.02 -1.19
C ASP A 99 -5.38 7.34 -1.41
N PHE A 100 -6.41 7.83 -0.71
CA PHE A 100 -7.77 7.31 -0.85
C PHE A 100 -8.31 7.46 -2.28
N LEU A 101 -8.09 8.60 -2.93
CA LEU A 101 -8.68 8.89 -4.24
C LEU A 101 -8.11 7.96 -5.32
N SER A 102 -6.79 7.78 -5.34
CA SER A 102 -6.11 6.87 -6.25
C SER A 102 -6.51 5.40 -5.98
N ALA A 103 -6.76 5.02 -4.72
CA ALA A 103 -7.27 3.69 -4.38
C ALA A 103 -8.72 3.50 -4.85
N ALA A 104 -9.59 4.49 -4.67
CA ALA A 104 -10.96 4.48 -5.17
C ALA A 104 -10.99 4.37 -6.71
N LEU A 105 -10.12 5.11 -7.40
CA LEU A 105 -9.99 5.05 -8.85
C LEU A 105 -9.53 3.65 -9.32
N SER A 106 -8.55 3.04 -8.65
CA SER A 106 -8.12 1.67 -8.95
C SER A 106 -9.25 0.65 -8.76
N LEU A 107 -10.05 0.78 -7.71
CA LEU A 107 -11.21 -0.08 -7.50
C LEU A 107 -12.24 0.07 -8.62
N ALA A 108 -12.50 1.31 -9.04
CA ALA A 108 -13.48 1.60 -10.07
C ALA A 108 -13.03 1.04 -11.44
N CYS A 109 -11.76 1.20 -11.80
CA CYS A 109 -11.17 0.61 -13.00
C CYS A 109 -11.27 -0.93 -13.00
N ARG A 110 -11.05 -1.59 -11.85
CA ARG A 110 -11.18 -3.06 -11.71
C ARG A 110 -12.61 -3.56 -11.89
N ASN A 111 -13.60 -2.76 -11.52
CA ASN A 111 -15.01 -3.07 -11.71
C ASN A 111 -15.52 -2.73 -13.13
N GLY A 112 -14.62 -2.41 -14.06
CA GLY A 112 -14.96 -2.13 -15.46
C GLY A 112 -15.40 -0.68 -15.72
N ASN A 113 -15.37 0.20 -14.72
CA ASN A 113 -15.65 1.61 -14.90
C ASN A 113 -14.38 2.34 -15.34
N ASN A 114 -14.25 2.61 -16.63
CA ASN A 114 -13.12 3.38 -17.16
C ASN A 114 -13.39 4.89 -17.00
N PHE A 115 -12.74 5.51 -16.01
CA PHE A 115 -12.80 6.95 -15.76
C PHE A 115 -11.84 7.77 -16.67
N GLY A 116 -11.25 7.16 -17.71
CA GLY A 116 -10.37 7.84 -18.65
C GLY A 116 -10.99 9.06 -19.36
N TYR A 117 -12.32 9.19 -19.32
CA TYR A 117 -13.06 10.34 -19.85
C TYR A 117 -13.32 11.46 -18.81
N LEU A 118 -13.06 11.22 -17.52
CA LEU A 118 -13.40 12.12 -16.41
C LEU A 118 -12.18 12.80 -15.78
N LEU A 119 -10.96 12.33 -16.08
CA LEU A 119 -9.75 13.09 -15.80
C LEU A 119 -9.47 14.03 -16.98
N PRO A 120 -9.43 15.37 -16.78
CA PRO A 120 -8.81 16.22 -17.78
C PRO A 120 -7.36 15.75 -17.87
N LEU A 121 -6.92 15.33 -19.05
CA LEU A 121 -5.51 15.16 -19.38
C LEU A 121 -4.82 16.52 -19.24
N ALA A 122 -4.52 16.91 -18.01
CA ALA A 122 -3.70 18.06 -17.73
C ALA A 122 -2.27 17.72 -18.14
N ALA A 123 -1.92 18.26 -19.30
CA ALA A 123 -0.58 18.49 -19.83
C ALA A 123 0.12 17.34 -20.60
N ALA A 124 0.00 17.40 -21.94
CA ALA A 124 1.17 17.32 -22.81
C ALA A 124 0.95 18.08 -24.13
N SER A 125 0.87 19.41 -24.03
CA SER A 125 1.44 20.27 -25.08
C SER A 125 2.96 20.00 -25.12
N ARG A 126 3.40 19.05 -25.95
CA ARG A 126 4.74 19.07 -26.54
C ARG A 126 4.58 18.80 -28.02
N ARG A 127 5.09 19.75 -28.80
CA ARG A 127 4.98 19.87 -30.25
C ARG A 127 5.45 18.58 -30.92
N ARG A 128 4.76 18.14 -31.99
CA ARG A 128 5.31 17.14 -32.92
C ARG A 128 6.62 17.69 -33.50
N PRO A 129 7.70 16.90 -33.65
CA PRO A 129 8.80 17.31 -34.52
C PRO A 129 8.26 17.35 -35.96
N PRO A 130 8.73 18.31 -36.79
CA PRO A 130 8.44 18.27 -38.21
C PRO A 130 9.12 17.06 -38.85
N ILE A 131 8.52 16.64 -39.97
CA ILE A 131 8.86 15.50 -40.83
C ILE A 131 10.30 15.62 -41.34
#